data_AF-B8LCI7-F1
#
_entry.id   AF-B8LCI7-F1
#
_cell.length_a   1.000
_cell.length_b   1.000
_cell.length_c   1.000
_cell.angle_alpha   90.00
_cell.angle_beta   90.00
_cell.angle_gamma   90.00
#
_symmetry.space_group_name_H-M   'P 1'
#
loop_
_entity.id
_entity.type
_entity.pdbx_description
1 polymer ?
#
loop_
_entity_poly.entity_id
_entity_poly.type
_entity_poly.pdbx_seq_one_letter_code
_entity_poly.pdbx_strand_id
1 'polypeptide(L)'
;MKIDVWRILIVYKYGGIYSDIDHYPGSKLSETDPIQPDDEAFFLSDAWGRPSQWWFAMEPKHPVAFFTTFEIFKRFQELQNNERPNVVFVTGPDALKFGFGLAQESWDDNSFSEGLHTCKLGKTVRKISETHKTGN
;
A
#
# COMPACT_ATOMS: atom_id res chain seq x y z
N MET A 1 11.73 8.51 3.94
CA MET A 1 11.99 7.86 5.25
C MET A 1 10.90 8.16 6.28
N LYS A 2 10.93 9.29 7.02
CA LYS A 2 9.93 9.54 8.09
C LYS A 2 8.50 9.54 7.58
N ILE A 3 8.26 10.16 6.43
CA ILE A 3 6.93 10.24 5.81
C ILE A 3 6.40 8.85 5.40
N ASP A 4 7.28 7.93 4.99
CA ASP A 4 6.91 6.57 4.61
C ASP A 4 6.42 5.77 5.83
N VAL A 5 7.01 6.01 7.00
CA VAL A 5 6.54 5.43 8.27
C VAL A 5 5.21 6.06 8.69
N TRP A 6 5.14 7.40 8.67
CA TRP A 6 3.94 8.12 9.13
C TRP A 6 2.69 7.81 8.30
N ARG A 7 2.79 7.71 6.97
CA ARG A 7 1.64 7.39 6.12
C ARG A 7 1.02 6.03 6.49
N ILE A 8 1.85 5.03 6.81
CA ILE A 8 1.37 3.71 7.22
C ILE A 8 0.78 3.76 8.63
N LEU A 9 1.45 4.43 9.58
CA LEU A 9 0.96 4.52 10.96
C LEU A 9 -0.36 5.29 11.09
N ILE A 10 -0.52 6.37 10.32
CA ILE A 10 -1.75 7.17 10.32
C ILE A 10 -2.91 6.33 9.79
N VAL A 11 -2.75 5.70 8.63
CA VAL A 11 -3.80 4.87 8.04
C VAL A 11 -4.05 3.61 8.88
N TYR A 12 -3.02 3.00 9.50
CA TYR A 12 -3.22 1.91 10.45
C TYR A 12 -4.11 2.33 11.64
N LYS A 13 -3.88 3.52 12.19
CA LYS A 13 -4.60 3.99 13.37
C LYS A 13 -6.02 4.45 13.07
N TYR A 14 -6.21 5.19 11.97
CA TYR A 14 -7.45 5.91 11.70
C TYR A 14 -8.20 5.40 10.46
N GLY A 15 -7.57 4.57 9.63
CA GLY A 15 -8.05 4.24 8.29
C GLY A 15 -8.05 5.45 7.36
N GLY A 16 -8.83 5.36 6.30
CA GLY A 16 -9.04 6.43 5.32
C GLY A 16 -8.07 6.37 4.15
N ILE A 17 -7.97 7.50 3.44
CA ILE A 17 -7.20 7.65 2.21
C ILE A 17 -5.92 8.41 2.51
N TYR A 18 -4.79 7.87 2.07
CA TYR A 18 -3.53 8.60 1.98
C TYR A 18 -3.30 9.05 0.53
N SER A 19 -2.78 10.27 0.38
CA SER A 19 -2.29 10.80 -0.89
C SER A 19 -1.05 11.64 -0.63
N ASP A 20 -0.03 11.50 -1.47
CA ASP A 20 1.03 12.50 -1.57
C ASP A 20 0.41 13.84 -2.03
N ILE A 21 0.98 14.95 -1.55
CA ILE A 21 0.39 16.30 -1.71
C ILE A 21 0.43 16.81 -3.16
N ASP A 22 1.38 16.31 -3.94
CA ASP A 22 1.54 16.59 -5.37
C ASP A 22 0.72 15.63 -6.26
N HIS A 23 0.00 14.68 -5.65
CA HIS A 23 -0.93 13.84 -6.38
C HIS A 23 -2.29 14.52 -6.49
N TYR A 24 -2.57 15.07 -7.67
CA TYR A 24 -3.87 15.67 -7.98
C TYR A 24 -4.89 14.58 -8.35
N PRO A 25 -6.00 14.45 -7.63
CA PRO A 25 -7.09 13.60 -8.07
C PRO A 25 -7.69 14.21 -9.34
N GLY A 26 -7.50 13.53 -10.47
CA GLY A 26 -8.13 13.91 -11.73
C GLY A 26 -9.67 13.92 -11.62
N SER A 27 -10.34 14.34 -12.69
CA SER A 27 -11.81 14.43 -12.78
C SER A 27 -12.59 13.13 -12.54
N LYS A 28 -11.90 11.99 -12.36
CA LYS A 28 -12.48 10.68 -12.10
C LYS A 28 -12.59 10.31 -10.62
N LEU A 29 -11.97 11.08 -9.71
CA LEU A 29 -12.16 10.81 -8.29
C LEU A 29 -13.59 11.21 -7.91
N SER A 30 -14.38 10.24 -7.46
CA SER A 30 -15.71 10.45 -6.91
C SER A 30 -15.81 9.79 -5.54
N GLU A 31 -16.97 9.91 -4.88
CA GLU A 31 -17.22 9.26 -3.60
C GLU A 31 -17.16 7.71 -3.67
N THR A 32 -17.32 7.13 -4.86
CA THR A 32 -17.42 5.68 -5.08
C THR A 32 -16.50 5.13 -6.18
N ASP A 33 -15.65 5.97 -6.76
CA ASP A 33 -14.68 5.60 -7.80
C ASP A 33 -13.34 6.26 -7.45
N PRO A 34 -12.25 5.49 -7.32
CA PRO A 34 -12.12 4.05 -7.63
C PRO A 34 -12.39 3.09 -6.47
N ILE A 35 -12.60 3.61 -5.26
CA ILE A 35 -12.80 2.80 -4.05
C ILE A 35 -14.27 2.43 -3.93
N GLN A 36 -14.57 1.13 -3.89
CA GLN A 36 -15.93 0.63 -3.71
C GLN A 36 -16.34 0.66 -2.23
N PRO A 37 -17.65 0.73 -1.92
CA PRO A 37 -18.14 0.79 -0.53
C PRO A 37 -17.74 -0.41 0.35
N ASP A 38 -17.43 -1.56 -0.25
CA ASP A 38 -17.04 -2.81 0.41
C ASP A 38 -15.52 -3.04 0.42
N ASP A 39 -14.73 -2.12 -0.11
CA ASP A 39 -13.26 -2.23 -0.10
C ASP A 39 -12.71 -2.00 1.32
N GLU A 40 -12.15 -3.04 1.92
CA GLU A 40 -11.47 -2.95 3.22
C GLU A 40 -10.05 -2.37 3.09
N ALA A 41 -9.42 -2.56 1.93
CA ALA A 41 -8.19 -1.91 1.52
C ALA A 41 -8.13 -1.77 0.02
N PHE A 42 -7.47 -0.72 -0.46
CA PHE A 42 -7.39 -0.38 -1.87
C PHE A 42 -6.02 0.21 -2.23
N PHE A 43 -5.43 -0.28 -3.32
CA PHE A 43 -4.17 0.21 -3.87
C PHE A 43 -4.22 0.38 -5.38
N LEU A 44 -3.54 1.41 -5.88
CA LEU A 44 -3.16 1.48 -7.29
C LEU A 44 -1.87 0.67 -7.50
N SER A 45 -1.54 0.39 -8.76
CA SER A 45 -0.28 -0.24 -9.13
C SER A 45 0.72 0.83 -9.54
N ASP A 46 1.95 0.76 -9.02
CA ASP A 46 3.05 1.57 -9.55
C ASP A 46 3.58 1.03 -10.88
N ALA A 47 4.53 1.75 -11.49
CA ALA A 47 5.15 1.38 -12.77
C ALA A 47 5.87 0.01 -12.77
N TRP A 48 6.10 -0.59 -11.59
CA TRP A 48 6.70 -1.92 -11.42
C TRP A 48 5.67 -2.98 -10.97
N GLY A 49 4.37 -2.67 -11.04
CA GLY A 49 3.29 -3.57 -10.66
C GLY A 49 3.12 -3.75 -9.15
N ARG A 50 3.80 -2.96 -8.30
CA ARG A 50 3.69 -3.03 -6.83
C ARG A 50 2.50 -2.20 -6.34
N PRO A 51 1.96 -2.46 -5.14
CA PRO A 51 1.04 -1.51 -4.50
C PRO A 51 1.66 -0.12 -4.38
N SER A 52 0.93 0.91 -4.80
CA SER A 52 1.35 2.30 -4.73
C SER A 52 1.48 2.78 -3.29
N GLN A 53 2.57 3.48 -3.00
CA GLN A 53 2.75 4.13 -1.69
C GLN A 53 2.31 5.61 -1.71
N TRP A 54 2.17 6.20 -2.89
CA TRP A 54 1.81 7.61 -3.08
C TRP A 54 0.30 7.88 -3.02
N TRP A 55 -0.54 6.86 -3.18
CA TRP A 55 -1.99 6.93 -2.98
C TRP A 55 -2.55 5.55 -2.66
N PHE A 56 -3.33 5.43 -1.59
CA PHE A 56 -3.96 4.17 -1.17
C PHE A 56 -5.03 4.44 -0.10
N ALA A 57 -5.89 3.46 0.15
CA ALA A 57 -6.88 3.52 1.22
C ALA A 57 -6.92 2.21 2.00
N MET A 58 -7.18 2.28 3.30
CA MET A 58 -7.43 1.09 4.13
C MET A 58 -8.37 1.43 5.28
N GLU A 59 -9.10 0.45 5.76
CA GLU A 59 -9.75 0.50 7.07
C GLU A 59 -8.68 0.56 8.19
N PRO A 60 -9.04 1.06 9.40
CA PRO A 60 -8.13 1.00 10.54
C PRO A 60 -7.75 -0.45 10.87
N LYS A 61 -6.48 -0.66 11.22
CA LYS A 61 -5.90 -1.95 11.61
C LYS A 61 -5.88 -3.03 10.51
N HIS A 62 -5.99 -2.66 9.24
CA HIS A 62 -5.87 -3.60 8.14
C HIS A 62 -4.50 -4.35 8.17
N PRO A 63 -4.46 -5.68 7.92
CA PRO A 63 -3.24 -6.49 7.99
C PRO A 63 -2.08 -5.94 7.14
N VAL A 64 -2.36 -5.38 5.96
CA VAL A 64 -1.35 -4.77 5.08
C VAL A 64 -0.55 -3.70 5.81
N ALA A 65 -1.22 -2.82 6.57
CA ALA A 65 -0.54 -1.76 7.30
C ALA A 65 0.27 -2.31 8.48
N PHE A 66 -0.23 -3.34 9.16
CA PHE A 66 0.50 -4.03 10.24
C PHE A 66 1.80 -4.68 9.73
N PHE A 67 1.69 -5.52 8.69
CA PHE A 67 2.85 -6.23 8.14
C PHE A 67 3.83 -5.27 7.44
N THR A 68 3.35 -4.19 6.82
CA THR A 68 4.22 -3.13 6.30
C THR A 68 5.00 -2.47 7.42
N THR A 69 4.35 -2.11 8.52
CA THR A 69 5.01 -1.53 9.70
C THR A 69 6.06 -2.48 10.28
N PHE A 70 5.70 -3.76 10.41
CA PHE A 70 6.62 -4.80 10.88
C PHE A 70 7.84 -4.93 9.97
N GLU A 71 7.64 -4.98 8.65
CA GLU A 71 8.71 -5.11 7.67
C GLU A 71 9.65 -3.89 7.67
N ILE A 72 9.10 -2.68 7.80
CA ILE A 72 9.89 -1.46 7.96
C ILE A 72 10.81 -1.57 9.18
N PHE A 73 10.26 -1.94 10.35
CA PHE A 73 11.07 -2.05 11.58
C PHE A 73 12.10 -3.17 11.50
N LYS A 74 11.76 -4.32 10.92
CA LYS A 74 12.70 -5.41 10.66
C LYS A 74 13.87 -4.93 9.81
N ARG A 75 13.60 -4.30 8.67
CA ARG A 75 14.64 -3.76 7.77
C ARG A 75 15.49 -2.71 8.46
N PHE A 76 14.89 -1.85 9.29
CA PHE A 76 15.64 -0.89 10.09
C PHE A 76 16.60 -1.54 11.09
N GLN A 77 16.19 -2.62 11.74
CA GLN A 77 17.04 -3.35 12.69
C GLN A 77 18.22 -4.05 12.00
N GLU A 78 18.04 -4.46 10.75
CA GLU A 78 19.08 -5.14 9.95
C GLU A 78 20.09 -4.17 9.32
N LEU A 79 19.82 -2.85 9.33
CA LEU A 79 20.72 -1.84 8.79
C LEU A 79 21.97 -1.70 9.65
N GLN A 80 23.13 -1.93 9.03
CA GLN A 80 24.44 -1.64 9.63
C GLN A 80 24.72 -0.13 9.72
N ASN A 81 24.16 0.67 8.80
CA ASN A 81 24.27 2.13 8.79
C ASN A 81 22.89 2.75 8.54
N ASN A 82 22.42 3.56 9.48
CA ASN A 82 21.10 4.21 9.46
C ASN A 82 21.16 5.71 9.14
N GLU A 83 22.34 6.28 8.85
CA GLU A 83 22.48 7.70 8.51
C GLU A 83 21.89 8.03 7.12
N ARG A 84 22.03 7.08 6.18
CA ARG A 84 21.57 7.22 4.79
C ARG A 84 20.98 5.92 4.26
N PRO A 85 19.87 5.43 4.86
CA PRO A 85 19.25 4.20 4.39
C PRO A 85 18.73 4.38 2.98
N ASN A 86 18.80 3.32 2.17
CA ASN A 86 18.11 3.31 0.88
C ASN A 86 16.60 3.24 1.13
N VAL A 87 15.95 4.41 1.09
CA VAL A 87 14.56 4.57 1.52
C VAL A 87 13.59 3.70 0.73
N VAL A 88 13.84 3.45 -0.57
CA VAL A 88 12.97 2.62 -1.41
C VAL A 88 12.84 1.21 -0.83
N PHE A 89 13.97 0.65 -0.38
CA PHE A 89 14.04 -0.69 0.18
C PHE A 89 13.69 -0.72 1.66
N VAL A 90 14.07 0.29 2.45
CA VAL A 90 13.89 0.19 3.92
C VAL A 90 12.48 0.60 4.35
N THR A 91 12.01 1.75 3.88
CA THR A 91 10.76 2.36 4.35
C THR A 91 9.71 2.55 3.25
N GLY A 92 10.14 2.43 2.00
CA GLY A 92 9.43 2.85 0.81
C GLY A 92 8.58 1.76 0.16
N PRO A 93 8.39 1.83 -1.18
CA PRO A 93 7.49 0.94 -1.91
C PRO A 93 7.84 -0.54 -1.79
N ASP A 94 9.11 -0.89 -1.59
CA ASP A 94 9.48 -2.29 -1.45
C ASP A 94 9.08 -2.87 -0.08
N ALA A 95 9.20 -2.08 0.99
CA ALA A 95 8.70 -2.50 2.30
C ALA A 95 7.17 -2.67 2.28
N LEU A 96 6.45 -1.77 1.58
CA LEU A 96 5.00 -1.91 1.35
C LEU A 96 4.67 -3.16 0.52
N LYS A 97 5.41 -3.45 -0.55
CA LYS A 97 5.23 -4.66 -1.35
C LYS A 97 5.33 -5.92 -0.48
N PHE A 98 6.34 -5.99 0.39
CA PHE A 98 6.50 -7.13 1.29
C PHE A 98 5.39 -7.19 2.34
N GLY A 99 5.01 -6.06 2.94
CA GLY A 99 3.88 -6.00 3.86
C GLY A 99 2.56 -6.44 3.22
N PHE A 100 2.34 -6.07 1.96
CA PHE A 100 1.20 -6.49 1.15
C PHE A 100 1.20 -8.00 0.91
N GLY A 101 2.32 -8.58 0.49
CA GLY A 101 2.45 -10.03 0.30
C GLY A 101 2.30 -10.81 1.60
N LEU A 102 2.90 -10.34 2.71
CA LEU A 102 2.78 -10.97 4.03
C LEU A 102 1.37 -10.90 4.62
N ALA A 103 0.57 -9.91 4.21
CA ALA A 103 -0.82 -9.76 4.64
C ALA A 103 -1.75 -10.75 3.96
N GLN A 104 -1.43 -11.24 2.77
CA GLN A 104 -2.23 -12.22 2.05
C GLN A 104 -2.21 -13.60 2.72
N GLU A 105 -3.23 -14.42 2.43
CA GLU A 105 -3.29 -15.80 2.90
C GLU A 105 -2.19 -16.67 2.28
N SER A 106 -1.91 -16.47 0.99
CA SER A 106 -0.78 -17.05 0.27
C SER A 106 0.00 -15.95 -0.45
N TRP A 107 1.32 -16.07 -0.44
CA TRP A 107 2.18 -15.26 -1.30
C TRP A 107 2.65 -16.11 -2.47
N ASP A 108 2.12 -15.81 -3.66
CA ASP A 108 2.45 -16.47 -4.93
C ASP A 108 2.69 -15.44 -6.06
N ASP A 109 2.88 -15.94 -7.29
CA ASP A 109 3.16 -15.12 -8.48
C ASP A 109 2.04 -14.12 -8.80
N ASN A 110 0.81 -14.37 -8.32
CA ASN A 110 -0.36 -13.51 -8.53
C ASN A 110 -0.59 -12.53 -7.38
N SER A 111 0.19 -12.56 -6.29
CA SER A 111 -0.04 -11.68 -5.14
C SER A 111 0.02 -10.19 -5.45
N PHE A 112 0.53 -9.78 -6.61
CA PHE A 112 0.55 -8.39 -7.04
C PHE A 112 -0.25 -8.15 -8.31
N SER A 113 -1.07 -9.11 -8.76
CA SER A 113 -1.96 -8.92 -9.89
C SER A 113 -3.08 -7.94 -9.55
N GLU A 114 -3.74 -7.44 -10.59
CA GLU A 114 -4.98 -6.70 -10.45
C GLU A 114 -6.10 -7.63 -9.97
N GLY A 115 -6.92 -7.16 -9.03
CA GLY A 115 -8.04 -7.91 -8.50
C GLY A 115 -8.27 -7.70 -7.00
N LEU A 116 -9.14 -8.54 -6.46
CA LEU A 116 -9.43 -8.64 -5.03
C LEU A 116 -8.63 -9.80 -4.44
N HIS A 117 -7.85 -9.53 -3.40
CA HIS A 117 -6.97 -10.49 -2.75
C HIS A 117 -7.42 -10.76 -1.32
N THR A 118 -7.49 -12.02 -0.93
CA THR A 118 -7.79 -12.41 0.47
C THR A 118 -6.55 -12.21 1.34
N CYS A 119 -6.77 -11.56 2.47
CA CYS A 119 -5.80 -11.29 3.52
C CYS A 119 -6.12 -12.08 4.78
N LYS A 120 -5.09 -12.24 5.60
CA LYS A 120 -5.19 -12.76 6.97
C LYS A 120 -6.26 -12.01 7.75
N LEU A 121 -6.77 -12.66 8.80
CA LEU A 121 -7.85 -12.12 9.64
C LEU A 121 -9.19 -11.96 8.88
N GLY A 122 -9.37 -12.65 7.75
CA GLY A 122 -10.60 -12.62 6.96
C GLY A 122 -10.84 -11.28 6.27
N LYS A 123 -9.76 -10.54 5.96
CA LYS A 123 -9.80 -9.24 5.31
C LYS A 123 -9.52 -9.34 3.83
N THR A 124 -9.77 -8.27 3.09
CA THR A 124 -9.57 -8.23 1.64
C THR A 124 -8.84 -6.95 1.22
N VAL A 125 -8.10 -7.03 0.11
CA VAL A 125 -7.46 -5.86 -0.49
C VAL A 125 -7.67 -5.86 -2.00
N ARG A 126 -8.22 -4.76 -2.51
CA ARG A 126 -8.33 -4.51 -3.95
C ARG A 126 -7.07 -3.83 -4.46
N LYS A 127 -6.57 -4.30 -5.60
CA LYS A 127 -5.51 -3.65 -6.36
C LYS A 127 -5.95 -3.46 -7.79
N ILE A 128 -5.75 -2.27 -8.34
CA ILE A 128 -6.00 -1.99 -9.75
C ILE A 128 -4.76 -1.45 -10.46
N SER A 129 -4.63 -1.74 -11.75
CA SER A 129 -3.54 -1.23 -12.58
C SER A 129 -3.80 0.22 -12.97
N GLU A 130 -2.74 1.03 -13.04
CA GLU A 130 -2.86 2.40 -13.57
C GLU A 130 -3.28 2.45 -15.06
N THR A 131 -3.21 1.32 -15.78
CA THR A 131 -3.53 1.21 -17.21
C THR A 131 -4.99 1.46 -17.59
N HIS A 132 -5.90 1.70 -16.63
CA HIS A 132 -7.19 2.33 -16.93
C HIS A 132 -7.10 3.86 -17.20
N LYS A 133 -5.88 4.39 -17.34
CA LYS A 133 -5.57 5.76 -17.78
C LYS A 133 -4.80 5.83 -19.11
N THR A 134 -5.37 5.34 -20.21
CA THR A 134 -5.13 5.94 -21.54
C THR A 134 -6.38 5.78 -22.42
N GLY A 135 -7.35 6.66 -22.19
CA GLY A 135 -8.38 7.00 -23.16
C GLY A 135 -8.55 8.51 -23.08
N ASN A 136 -7.80 9.23 -23.91
CA ASN A 136 -8.16 10.59 -24.31
C ASN A 136 -9.44 10.52 -25.13
#